data_AF-A0A1A8N263-F1
#
_entry.id   AF-A0A1A8N263-F1
#
_cell.length_a   1.000
_cell.length_b   1.000
_cell.length_c   1.000
_cell.angle_alpha   90.00
_cell.angle_beta   90.00
_cell.angle_gamma   90.00
#
_symmetry.space_group_name_H-M   'P 1'
#
loop_
_entity.id
_entity.type
_entity.pdbx_description
1 polymer ?
#
loop_
_entity_poly.entity_id
_entity_poly.type
_entity_poly.pdbx_seq_one_letter_code
_entity_poly.pdbx_strand_id
1 'polypeptide(L)'
;PAPQTMHPWELFVKYYHSKNGKAFVESPARQLSQSFSLNVGSGPGTVTPKQSFLWAIHTVLKEHGRYKRGPDTEFKALVCMALNEQRLVSWLNLLCKSGTLIHPHYQSWSYMAQTGFEGALRILGRISHLRFNLPMDLAVRQLKNIKDAF
;
A
#
# COMPACT_ATOMS: atom_id res chain seq x y z
N PRO A 1 7.02 14.64 26.10
CA PRO A 1 7.40 13.45 25.29
C PRO A 1 7.93 13.89 23.93
N ALA A 2 9.17 13.51 23.59
CA ALA A 2 9.69 13.73 22.25
C ALA A 2 8.84 12.96 21.22
N PRO A 3 8.54 13.52 20.05
CA PRO A 3 7.78 12.82 19.04
C PRO A 3 8.55 11.57 18.60
N GLN A 4 7.94 10.39 18.77
CA GLN A 4 8.51 9.16 18.21
C GLN A 4 8.52 9.29 16.69
N THR A 5 9.71 9.20 16.11
CA THR A 5 9.88 9.17 14.66
C THR A 5 9.29 7.87 14.13
N MET A 6 8.20 7.97 13.38
CA MET A 6 7.55 6.83 12.74
C MET A 6 7.91 6.84 11.25
N HIS A 7 8.32 5.68 10.71
CA HIS A 7 8.59 5.59 9.29
C HIS A 7 7.26 5.66 8.49
N PRO A 8 7.19 6.32 7.32
CA PRO A 8 5.96 6.41 6.53
C PRO A 8 5.28 5.07 6.25
N TRP A 9 6.06 4.01 5.98
CA TRP A 9 5.57 2.64 5.82
C TRP A 9 4.66 2.18 6.97
N GLU A 10 5.03 2.47 8.21
CA GLU A 10 4.26 2.04 9.39
C GLU A 10 2.86 2.65 9.40
N LEU A 11 2.69 3.84 8.83
CA LEU A 11 1.38 4.48 8.66
C LEU A 11 0.47 3.63 7.75
N PHE A 12 1.01 3.08 6.65
CA PHE A 12 0.27 2.19 5.76
C PHE A 12 -0.09 0.87 6.44
N VAL A 13 0.84 0.30 7.21
CA VAL A 13 0.60 -0.93 7.98
C VAL A 13 -0.49 -0.70 9.04
N LYS A 14 -0.48 0.43 9.74
CA LYS A 14 -1.55 0.78 10.69
C LYS A 14 -2.89 0.97 10.01
N TYR A 15 -2.94 1.61 8.83
CA TYR A 15 -4.15 1.70 8.02
C TYR A 15 -4.69 0.30 7.70
N TYR A 16 -3.82 -0.60 7.22
CA TYR A 16 -4.17 -1.98 6.88
C TYR A 16 -4.77 -2.73 8.08
N HIS A 17 -4.16 -2.63 9.26
CA HIS A 17 -4.69 -3.25 10.48
C HIS A 17 -6.03 -2.64 10.92
N SER A 18 -6.18 -1.31 10.86
CA SER A 18 -7.44 -0.62 11.21
C SER A 18 -8.63 -1.03 10.34
N LYS A 19 -8.37 -1.54 9.13
CA LYS A 19 -9.39 -2.02 8.19
C LYS A 19 -9.53 -3.54 8.19
N ASN A 20 -8.96 -4.22 9.18
CA ASN A 20 -8.90 -5.68 9.28
C ASN A 20 -8.41 -6.32 7.97
N GLY A 21 -7.36 -5.74 7.39
CA GLY A 21 -6.89 -6.06 6.04
C GLY A 21 -6.51 -7.53 5.87
N LYS A 22 -6.03 -8.21 6.93
CA LYS A 22 -5.71 -9.64 6.89
C LYS A 22 -6.96 -10.48 6.66
N ALA A 23 -7.98 -10.30 7.50
CA ALA A 23 -9.26 -10.99 7.33
C ALA A 23 -9.93 -10.66 5.98
N PHE A 24 -9.75 -9.42 5.50
CA PHE A 24 -10.25 -9.02 4.18
C PHE A 24 -9.55 -9.76 3.03
N VAL A 25 -8.21 -9.84 3.03
CA VAL A 25 -7.44 -10.44 1.92
C VAL A 25 -7.45 -11.97 1.98
N GLU A 26 -7.39 -12.55 3.18
CA GLU A 26 -7.32 -14.00 3.41
C GLU A 26 -8.69 -14.66 3.54
N SER A 27 -9.79 -13.98 3.19
CA SER A 27 -11.12 -14.58 3.31
C SER A 27 -11.22 -15.86 2.43
N PRO A 28 -11.87 -16.94 2.92
CA PRO A 28 -11.91 -18.21 2.18
C PRO A 28 -12.45 -18.06 0.76
N ALA A 29 -13.49 -17.24 0.56
CA ALA A 29 -14.04 -16.94 -0.76
C ALA A 29 -13.00 -16.30 -1.70
N ARG A 30 -12.11 -15.43 -1.18
CA ARG A 30 -11.02 -14.82 -1.95
C ARG A 30 -9.91 -15.79 -2.27
N GLN A 31 -9.48 -16.59 -1.30
CA GLN A 31 -8.44 -17.59 -1.52
C GLN A 31 -8.88 -18.64 -2.53
N LEU A 32 -10.11 -19.16 -2.40
CA LEU A 32 -10.69 -20.10 -3.35
C LEU A 32 -10.73 -19.51 -4.75
N SER A 33 -11.29 -18.32 -4.89
CA SER A 33 -11.39 -17.68 -6.19
C SER A 33 -10.03 -17.36 -6.81
N GLN A 34 -9.02 -16.97 -6.01
CA GLN A 34 -7.63 -16.84 -6.48
C GLN A 34 -7.06 -18.18 -6.98
N SER A 35 -7.30 -19.28 -6.27
CA SER A 35 -6.88 -20.62 -6.69
C SER A 35 -7.51 -21.04 -8.03
N PHE A 36 -8.71 -20.55 -8.33
CA PHE A 36 -9.40 -20.79 -9.60
C PHE A 36 -9.22 -19.66 -10.63
N SER A 37 -8.32 -18.70 -10.39
CA SER A 37 -8.13 -17.51 -11.24
C SER A 37 -9.41 -16.70 -11.50
N LEU A 38 -10.38 -16.81 -10.59
CA LEU A 38 -11.65 -16.08 -10.63
C LEU A 38 -11.47 -14.69 -10.03
N ASN A 39 -12.01 -13.68 -10.70
CA ASN A 39 -11.90 -12.31 -10.24
C ASN A 39 -12.75 -12.10 -8.99
N VAL A 40 -12.12 -11.91 -7.83
CA VAL A 40 -12.82 -11.71 -6.53
C VAL A 40 -13.22 -10.25 -6.34
N GLY A 41 -13.92 -9.74 -7.32
CA GLY A 41 -14.77 -8.58 -7.20
C GLY A 41 -16.20 -9.08 -7.06
N SER A 42 -16.94 -8.53 -6.12
CA SER A 42 -18.37 -8.76 -5.97
C SER A 42 -19.07 -8.45 -7.30
N GLY A 43 -19.44 -9.49 -8.07
CA GLY A 43 -20.08 -9.34 -9.38
C GLY A 43 -19.23 -8.63 -10.44
N PRO A 44 -19.84 -8.10 -11.53
CA PRO A 44 -19.17 -7.35 -12.60
C PRO A 44 -18.51 -6.02 -12.16
N GLY A 45 -18.35 -5.80 -10.85
CA GLY A 45 -17.89 -4.56 -10.25
C GLY A 45 -16.36 -4.44 -10.26
N THR A 46 -15.88 -3.36 -10.85
CA THR A 46 -14.49 -2.89 -10.81
C THR A 46 -13.87 -2.98 -9.41
N VAL A 47 -12.65 -3.51 -9.29
CA VAL A 47 -11.88 -3.55 -8.02
C VAL A 47 -11.78 -2.13 -7.45
N THR A 48 -12.32 -1.92 -6.25
CA THR A 48 -12.34 -0.58 -5.65
C THR A 48 -10.93 -0.16 -5.20
N PRO A 49 -10.61 1.15 -5.15
CA PRO A 49 -9.31 1.63 -4.67
C PRO A 49 -8.94 1.09 -3.29
N LYS A 50 -9.91 0.95 -2.39
CA LYS A 50 -9.70 0.38 -1.06
C LYS A 50 -9.28 -1.09 -1.12
N GLN A 51 -9.92 -1.88 -1.99
CA GLN A 51 -9.61 -3.31 -2.13
C GLN A 51 -8.21 -3.52 -2.72
N SER A 52 -7.88 -2.82 -3.82
CA SER A 52 -6.53 -2.87 -4.41
C SER A 52 -5.46 -2.41 -3.43
N PHE A 53 -5.75 -1.38 -2.62
CA PHE A 53 -4.81 -0.85 -1.65
C PHE A 53 -4.51 -1.84 -0.51
N LEU A 54 -5.54 -2.47 0.06
CA LEU A 54 -5.36 -3.50 1.09
C LEU A 54 -4.60 -4.71 0.54
N TRP A 55 -4.87 -5.09 -0.70
CA TRP A 55 -4.17 -6.19 -1.37
C TRP A 55 -2.68 -5.85 -1.62
N ALA A 56 -2.37 -4.63 -2.05
CA ALA A 56 -1.00 -4.19 -2.26
C ALA A 56 -0.18 -4.17 -0.97
N ILE A 57 -0.73 -3.63 0.14
CA ILE A 57 -0.04 -3.64 1.44
C ILE A 57 0.20 -5.08 1.91
N HIS A 58 -0.81 -5.95 1.80
CA HIS A 58 -0.66 -7.36 2.15
C HIS A 58 0.43 -8.06 1.32
N THR A 59 0.48 -7.79 0.02
CA THR A 59 1.48 -8.34 -0.88
C THR A 59 2.89 -7.91 -0.48
N VAL A 60 3.09 -6.62 -0.20
CA VAL A 60 4.38 -6.12 0.29
C VAL A 60 4.77 -6.77 1.62
N LEU A 61 3.85 -6.84 2.59
CA LEU A 61 4.10 -7.50 3.88
C LEU A 61 4.49 -8.98 3.72
N LYS A 62 3.81 -9.71 2.83
CA LYS A 62 4.06 -11.12 2.57
C LYS A 62 5.38 -11.35 1.83
N GLU A 63 5.67 -10.54 0.81
CA GLU A 63 6.82 -10.72 -0.07
C GLU A 63 8.11 -10.15 0.52
N HIS A 64 8.06 -8.99 1.18
CA HIS A 64 9.23 -8.31 1.73
C HIS A 64 9.49 -8.64 3.19
N GLY A 65 8.44 -8.90 3.99
CA GLY A 65 8.57 -9.32 5.38
C GLY A 65 9.37 -10.62 5.55
N ARG A 66 9.31 -11.52 4.54
CA ARG A 66 10.11 -12.75 4.47
C ARG A 66 11.61 -12.53 4.43
N TYR A 67 12.07 -11.35 4.00
CA TYR A 67 13.48 -11.04 3.81
C TYR A 67 14.02 -9.98 4.79
N LYS A 68 13.26 -9.64 5.84
CA LYS A 68 13.62 -8.61 6.84
C LYS A 68 14.09 -7.29 6.21
N ARG A 69 13.54 -6.95 5.04
CA ARG A 69 13.88 -5.70 4.36
C ARG A 69 13.26 -4.57 5.16
N GLY A 70 14.09 -3.57 5.50
CA GLY A 70 13.67 -2.44 6.31
C GLY A 70 12.54 -1.62 5.67
N PRO A 71 11.90 -0.74 6.45
CA PRO A 71 10.65 -0.08 6.09
C PRO A 71 10.75 0.83 4.85
N ASP A 72 11.94 1.31 4.50
CA ASP A 72 12.22 2.02 3.24
C ASP A 72 11.95 1.17 2.00
N THR A 73 12.33 -0.10 2.05
CA THR A 73 12.20 -1.02 0.91
C THR A 73 10.73 -1.36 0.67
N GLU A 74 10.00 -1.64 1.74
CA GLU A 74 8.58 -1.94 1.71
C GLU A 74 7.79 -0.75 1.18
N PHE A 75 8.14 0.46 1.65
CA PHE A 75 7.53 1.69 1.14
C PHE A 75 7.79 1.91 -0.36
N LYS A 76 9.04 1.74 -0.82
CA LYS A 76 9.38 1.84 -2.25
C LYS A 76 8.61 0.83 -3.09
N ALA A 77 8.48 -0.41 -2.63
CA ALA A 77 7.72 -1.45 -3.31
C ALA A 77 6.23 -1.06 -3.43
N LEU A 78 5.63 -0.55 -2.36
CA LEU A 78 4.24 -0.07 -2.38
C LEU A 78 4.06 1.09 -3.36
N VAL A 79 4.98 2.06 -3.40
CA VAL A 79 4.93 3.18 -4.35
C VAL A 79 5.02 2.68 -5.79
N CYS A 80 5.93 1.73 -6.09
CA CYS A 80 6.02 1.10 -7.41
C CYS A 80 4.71 0.42 -7.81
N MET A 81 4.09 -0.35 -6.90
CA MET A 81 2.79 -0.99 -7.16
C MET A 81 1.71 0.06 -7.46
N ALA A 82 1.65 1.12 -6.65
CA ALA A 82 0.64 2.17 -6.80
C ALA A 82 0.78 2.95 -8.12
N LEU A 83 2.02 3.16 -8.58
CA LEU A 83 2.32 3.79 -9.87
C LEU A 83 1.96 2.87 -11.05
N ASN A 84 2.31 1.59 -10.97
CA ASN A 84 1.96 0.59 -11.99
C ASN A 84 0.43 0.45 -12.13
N GLU A 85 -0.32 0.52 -11.02
CA GLU A 85 -1.78 0.48 -11.03
C GLU A 85 -2.45 1.84 -11.33
N GLN A 86 -1.68 2.92 -11.49
CA GLN A 86 -2.19 4.29 -11.66
C GLN A 86 -3.12 4.74 -10.52
N ARG A 87 -2.92 4.19 -9.31
CA ARG A 87 -3.78 4.38 -8.14
C ARG A 87 -3.12 5.13 -6.98
N LEU A 88 -1.88 5.60 -7.16
CA LEU A 88 -1.13 6.32 -6.12
C LEU A 88 -1.93 7.43 -5.43
N VAL A 89 -2.56 8.32 -6.21
CA VAL A 89 -3.37 9.43 -5.66
C VAL A 89 -4.56 8.88 -4.86
N SER A 90 -5.29 7.91 -5.43
CA SER A 90 -6.46 7.31 -4.77
C SER A 90 -6.10 6.61 -3.47
N TRP A 91 -4.97 5.91 -3.42
CA TRP A 91 -4.50 5.21 -2.21
C TRP A 91 -4.03 6.19 -1.13
N LEU A 92 -3.25 7.22 -1.50
CA LEU A 92 -2.84 8.26 -0.55
C LEU A 92 -4.05 9.03 -0.02
N ASN A 93 -5.05 9.31 -0.87
CA ASN A 93 -6.28 9.99 -0.44
C ASN A 93 -7.07 9.18 0.61
N LEU A 94 -7.09 7.83 0.50
CA LEU A 94 -7.68 6.97 1.53
C LEU A 94 -6.98 7.10 2.89
N LEU A 95 -5.65 7.26 2.86
CA LEU A 95 -4.83 7.48 4.06
C LEU A 95 -5.11 8.86 4.67
N CYS A 96 -5.10 9.90 3.85
CA CYS A 96 -5.29 11.30 4.27
C CYS A 96 -6.68 11.50 4.90
N LYS A 97 -7.71 10.84 4.36
CA LYS A 97 -9.09 10.87 4.90
C LYS A 97 -9.30 10.02 6.15
N SER A 98 -8.30 9.24 6.58
CA SER A 98 -8.39 8.42 7.78
C SER A 98 -8.04 9.24 9.03
N GLY A 99 -8.98 10.03 9.54
CA GLY A 99 -8.75 10.89 10.71
C GLY A 99 -8.22 10.14 11.95
N THR A 100 -8.68 8.91 12.17
CA THR A 100 -8.19 8.02 13.24
C THR A 100 -6.71 7.66 13.13
N LEU A 101 -6.13 7.84 11.94
CA LEU A 101 -4.74 7.56 11.63
C LEU A 101 -3.91 8.85 11.58
N ILE A 102 -4.49 9.96 11.11
CA ILE A 102 -3.79 11.24 11.00
C ILE A 102 -3.62 11.91 12.36
N HIS A 103 -4.69 12.02 13.16
CA HIS A 103 -4.64 12.74 14.45
C HIS A 103 -3.57 12.24 15.42
N PRO A 104 -3.33 10.92 15.58
CA PRO A 104 -2.30 10.41 16.50
C PRO A 104 -0.87 10.51 15.96
N HIS A 105 -0.68 10.74 14.66
CA HIS A 105 0.62 10.58 13.99
C HIS A 105 1.13 11.85 13.32
N TYR A 106 0.33 12.91 13.27
CA TYR A 106 0.69 14.20 12.70
C TYR A 106 0.40 15.31 13.70
N GLN A 107 1.34 16.25 13.80
CA GLN A 107 1.14 17.47 14.57
C GLN A 107 0.09 18.35 13.90
N SER A 108 -0.67 19.12 14.67
CA SER A 108 -1.72 20.02 14.16
C SER A 108 -1.19 21.07 13.18
N TRP A 109 0.07 21.47 13.31
CA TRP A 109 0.75 22.40 12.41
C TRP A 109 1.37 21.73 11.17
N SER A 110 1.33 20.39 11.07
CA SER A 110 1.92 19.69 9.93
C SER A 110 1.15 19.95 8.64
N TYR A 111 1.84 19.88 7.50
CA TYR A 111 1.23 20.03 6.18
C TYR A 111 0.05 19.06 5.97
N MET A 112 0.20 17.80 6.42
CA MET A 112 -0.87 16.79 6.38
C MET A 112 -2.10 17.23 7.18
N ALA A 113 -1.92 17.69 8.42
CA ALA A 113 -3.04 18.08 9.29
C ALA A 113 -3.72 19.39 8.85
N GLN A 114 -2.96 20.36 8.36
CA GLN A 114 -3.51 21.66 7.94
C GLN A 114 -4.20 21.62 6.58
N THR A 115 -3.69 20.81 5.65
CA THR A 115 -4.11 20.87 4.23
C THR A 115 -4.74 19.58 3.73
N GLY A 116 -4.75 18.51 4.53
CA GLY A 116 -5.17 17.19 4.06
C GLY A 116 -4.28 16.62 2.94
N PHE A 117 -3.06 17.16 2.76
CA PHE A 117 -2.11 16.76 1.72
C PHE A 117 -2.59 17.05 0.28
N GLU A 118 -3.61 17.89 0.10
CA GLU A 118 -4.27 18.11 -1.20
C GLU A 118 -3.34 18.65 -2.29
N GLY A 119 -2.44 19.58 -1.93
CA GLY A 119 -1.49 20.16 -2.88
C GLY A 119 -0.55 19.11 -3.47
N ALA A 120 -0.04 18.21 -2.63
CA ALA A 120 0.78 17.09 -3.07
C ALA A 120 -0.02 16.08 -3.92
N LEU A 121 -1.25 15.74 -3.51
CA LEU A 121 -2.14 14.89 -4.30
C LEU A 121 -2.42 15.47 -5.69
N ARG A 122 -2.59 16.80 -5.80
CA ARG A 122 -2.79 17.49 -7.07
C ARG A 122 -1.57 17.39 -7.99
N ILE A 123 -0.36 17.52 -7.44
CA ILE A 123 0.88 17.37 -8.21
C ILE A 123 1.02 15.92 -8.69
N LEU A 124 0.79 14.95 -7.80
CA LEU A 124 0.81 13.51 -8.14
C LEU A 124 -0.31 13.15 -9.15
N GLY A 125 -1.43 13.86 -9.14
CA GLY A 125 -2.49 13.72 -10.14
C GLY A 125 -1.99 13.91 -11.57
N ARG A 126 -0.96 14.74 -11.78
CA ARG A 126 -0.38 14.98 -13.11
C ARG A 126 0.30 13.75 -13.69
N ILE A 127 0.81 12.83 -12.88
CA ILE A 127 1.46 11.60 -13.36
C ILE A 127 0.50 10.40 -13.45
N SER A 128 -0.77 10.56 -13.04
CA SER A 128 -1.73 9.45 -12.99
C SER A 128 -2.07 8.83 -14.35
N HIS A 129 -1.93 9.58 -15.44
CA HIS A 129 -2.19 9.11 -16.79
C HIS A 129 -1.03 8.30 -17.39
N LEU A 130 0.16 8.39 -16.79
CA LEU A 130 1.35 7.66 -17.24
C LEU A 130 1.22 6.19 -16.87
N ARG A 131 1.64 5.31 -17.77
CA ARG A 131 1.70 3.86 -17.54
C ARG A 131 3.11 3.47 -17.14
N PHE A 132 3.28 3.13 -15.88
CA PHE A 132 4.55 2.69 -15.33
C PHE A 132 4.71 1.16 -15.46
N ASN A 133 5.96 0.71 -15.57
CA ASN A 133 6.33 -0.70 -15.46
C ASN A 133 7.56 -0.82 -14.57
N LEU A 134 7.35 -0.62 -13.27
CA LEU A 134 8.42 -0.58 -12.27
C LEU A 134 8.56 -1.94 -11.55
N PRO A 135 9.80 -2.40 -11.29
CA PRO A 135 10.03 -3.64 -10.55
C PRO A 135 9.70 -3.45 -9.06
N MET A 136 8.59 -4.05 -8.60
CA MET A 136 8.18 -4.08 -7.19
C MET A 136 9.03 -5.01 -6.32
N ASP A 137 9.77 -5.92 -6.97
CA ASP A 137 10.62 -6.92 -6.36
C ASP A 137 12.11 -6.54 -6.43
N LEU A 138 12.50 -5.38 -6.97
CA LEU A 138 13.91 -5.04 -7.22
C LEU A 138 14.83 -5.30 -6.01
N ALA A 139 14.32 -5.02 -4.82
CA ALA A 139 15.01 -5.27 -3.57
C ALA A 139 15.05 -6.76 -3.15
N VAL A 140 14.07 -7.57 -3.52
CA VAL A 140 13.98 -9.00 -3.15
C VAL A 140 14.36 -9.95 -4.29
N ARG A 141 14.51 -9.45 -5.52
CA ARG A 141 14.79 -10.24 -6.74
C ARG A 141 16.12 -10.98 -6.65
N GLN A 142 17.17 -10.30 -6.15
CA GLN A 142 18.46 -10.94 -5.92
C GLN A 142 18.38 -12.09 -4.91
N LEU A 143 17.52 -11.98 -3.89
CA LEU A 143 17.36 -12.98 -2.84
C LEU A 143 16.49 -14.16 -3.28
N LYS A 144 15.50 -13.91 -4.14
CA LYS A 144 14.71 -14.96 -4.80
C LYS A 144 15.61 -15.81 -5.72
N ASN A 145 16.40 -15.16 -6.56
CA ASN A 145 17.32 -15.84 -7.47
C ASN A 145 18.38 -16.70 -6.75
N ILE A 146 18.81 -16.30 -5.55
CA ILE A 146 19.72 -17.12 -4.73
C ILE A 146 19.02 -18.38 -4.24
N LYS A 147 17.78 -18.28 -3.72
CA LYS A 147 17.05 -19.46 -3.25
C LYS A 147 16.66 -20.44 -4.34
N ASP A 148 16.46 -19.98 -5.58
CA ASP A 148 16.16 -20.87 -6.71
C ASP A 148 17.43 -21.56 -7.27
N ALA A 149 18.62 -21.13 -6.85
CA ALA A 149 19.92 -21.64 -7.31
C ALA A 149 20.59 -22.62 -6.33
N PHE A 150 20.03 -22.83 -5.14
CA PHE A 150 20.53 -23.71 -4.08
C PHE A 150 19.42 -24.64 -3.59
#